data_AF-A0A8T5HBQ9-F1
#
_entry.id   AF-A0A8T5HBQ9-F1
#
_cell.length_a   1.000
_cell.length_b   1.000
_cell.length_c   1.000
_cell.angle_alpha   90.00
_cell.angle_beta   90.00
_cell.angle_gamma   90.00
#
_symmetry.space_group_name_H-M   'P 1'
#
loop_
_entity.id
_entity.type
_entity.pdbx_description
1 polymer ?
#
loop_
_entity_poly.entity_id
_entity_poly.type
_entity_poly.pdbx_seq_one_letter_code
_entity_poly.pdbx_strand_id
1 'polypeptide(L)'
;MNIKKWLMNSAFVESFSCFRKKNIKTFVQTVLFDFLYYLIFFVLLFMFKWYVWPKASFMMEAKILLEGMNNMPMAQLAAMASEINTSMYFFGFLLVSMLILQLINYTFFKGLIWTRIFKIKYDIKSFLRVALFNVIISVFFMGALYFVAWFVIGEVQLVFSLFILLPFFIHLFNTSSVAAVTAKSLGGAFKRFFKTAFARIYLFILPFFLILILLFVLIQIMIFIRFLPGTLYFFLYLIFFIIYMCWMKCYIGVVLRKIK
;
A
#
# COMPACT_ATOMS: atom_id res chain seq x y z
N MET A 1 11.51 21.40 27.36
CA MET A 1 10.21 21.49 26.63
C MET A 1 9.20 20.63 27.38
N ASN A 2 8.07 21.20 27.82
CA ASN A 2 7.17 20.56 28.78
C ASN A 2 6.27 19.51 28.08
N ILE A 3 6.37 18.23 28.47
CA ILE A 3 5.68 17.09 27.82
C ILE A 3 4.16 17.32 27.72
N LYS A 4 3.57 17.96 28.73
CA LYS A 4 2.15 18.32 28.77
C LYS A 4 1.77 19.35 27.69
N LYS A 5 2.66 20.30 27.41
CA LYS A 5 2.50 21.32 26.35
C LYS A 5 2.75 20.73 24.95
N TRP A 6 3.64 19.74 24.84
CA TRP A 6 3.83 18.96 23.60
C TRP A 6 2.59 18.11 23.30
N LEU A 7 2.05 17.39 24.30
CA LEU A 7 0.84 16.57 24.16
C LEU A 7 -0.40 17.42 23.84
N MET A 8 -0.67 18.52 24.55
CA MET A 8 -1.88 19.33 24.30
C MET A 8 -1.86 20.13 23.00
N ASN A 9 -0.67 20.40 22.43
CA ASN A 9 -0.51 21.12 21.16
C ASN A 9 -0.15 20.18 19.99
N SER A 10 -0.08 18.87 20.26
CA SER A 10 0.34 17.87 19.30
C SER A 10 -0.73 17.68 18.22
N ALA A 11 -0.28 17.45 16.99
CA ALA A 11 -1.13 16.94 15.92
C ALA A 11 -1.86 15.64 16.33
N PHE A 12 -1.37 14.94 17.35
CA PHE A 12 -1.98 13.75 17.93
C PHE A 12 -3.35 14.05 18.58
N VAL A 13 -3.46 14.99 19.52
CA VAL A 13 -4.76 15.30 20.16
C VAL A 13 -5.77 15.86 19.15
N GLU A 14 -5.31 16.72 18.25
CA GLU A 14 -6.18 17.31 17.22
C GLU A 14 -6.66 16.27 16.19
N SER A 15 -5.89 15.20 15.93
CA SER A 15 -6.31 14.13 15.03
C SER A 15 -7.60 13.44 15.47
N PHE A 16 -7.86 13.34 16.78
CA PHE A 16 -9.10 12.79 17.33
C PHE A 16 -10.33 13.68 17.11
N SER A 17 -10.15 14.91 16.61
CA SER A 17 -11.28 15.76 16.20
C SER A 17 -12.10 15.13 15.07
N CYS A 18 -11.57 14.14 14.33
CA CYS A 18 -12.31 13.37 13.34
C CYS A 18 -13.47 12.57 13.95
N PHE A 19 -13.38 12.17 15.22
CA PHE A 19 -14.42 11.43 15.94
C PHE A 19 -15.50 12.32 16.55
N ARG A 20 -15.35 13.66 16.50
CA ARG A 20 -16.37 14.59 17.02
C ARG A 20 -17.63 14.55 16.13
N LYS A 21 -18.81 14.78 16.73
CA LYS A 21 -20.12 14.75 16.06
C LYS A 21 -20.18 15.55 14.74
N LYS A 22 -19.48 16.70 14.66
CA LYS A 22 -19.43 17.53 13.44
C LYS A 22 -18.61 16.91 12.28
N ASN A 23 -17.68 16.00 12.56
CA ASN A 23 -16.74 15.42 11.59
C ASN A 23 -16.97 13.91 11.34
N ILE A 24 -17.78 13.24 12.18
CA ILE A 24 -17.97 11.79 12.15
C ILE A 24 -18.48 11.28 10.80
N LYS A 25 -19.40 12.01 10.14
CA LYS A 25 -19.90 11.65 8.80
C LYS A 25 -18.77 11.61 7.77
N THR A 26 -17.88 12.60 7.82
CA THR A 26 -16.71 12.67 6.93
C THR A 26 -15.74 11.53 7.23
N PHE A 27 -15.52 11.20 8.51
CA PHE A 27 -14.66 10.10 8.92
C PHE A 27 -15.21 8.74 8.47
N VAL A 28 -16.50 8.47 8.69
CA VAL A 28 -17.17 7.24 8.24
C VAL A 28 -17.06 7.09 6.72
N GLN A 29 -17.26 8.15 5.95
CA GLN A 29 -17.08 8.11 4.50
C GLN A 29 -15.63 7.81 4.08
N THR A 30 -14.65 8.35 4.81
CA THR A 30 -13.22 8.00 4.62
C THR A 30 -12.96 6.51 4.92
N VAL A 31 -13.54 5.97 5.99
CA VAL A 31 -13.46 4.54 6.34
C VAL A 31 -14.06 3.67 5.25
N LEU A 32 -15.24 4.02 4.73
CA LEU A 32 -15.88 3.27 3.64
C LEU A 32 -15.03 3.27 2.36
N PHE A 33 -14.43 4.40 1.99
CA PHE A 33 -13.54 4.46 0.83
C PHE A 33 -12.27 3.63 1.02
N ASP A 34 -11.70 3.61 2.22
CA ASP A 34 -10.52 2.79 2.49
C ASP A 34 -10.88 1.30 2.53
N PHE A 35 -12.05 0.95 3.06
CA PHE A 35 -12.59 -0.40 3.03
C PHE A 35 -12.78 -0.89 1.58
N LEU A 36 -13.42 -0.09 0.72
CA LEU A 36 -13.58 -0.44 -0.70
C LEU A 36 -12.23 -0.58 -1.42
N TYR A 37 -11.28 0.31 -1.14
CA TYR A 37 -9.92 0.19 -1.66
C TYR A 37 -9.27 -1.15 -1.29
N TYR A 38 -9.32 -1.52 0.00
CA TYR A 38 -8.74 -2.78 0.46
C TYR A 38 -9.50 -3.99 -0.07
N LEU A 39 -10.83 -3.93 -0.19
CA LEU A 39 -11.63 -5.00 -0.77
C LEU A 39 -11.21 -5.28 -2.22
N ILE A 40 -11.12 -4.24 -3.06
CA ILE A 40 -10.66 -4.39 -4.46
C ILE A 40 -9.21 -4.86 -4.49
N PHE A 41 -8.35 -4.34 -3.62
CA PHE A 41 -6.95 -4.79 -3.52
C PHE A 41 -6.85 -6.28 -3.19
N PHE A 42 -7.65 -6.79 -2.23
CA PHE A 42 -7.68 -8.21 -1.90
C PHE A 42 -8.25 -9.07 -3.02
N VAL A 43 -9.27 -8.60 -3.73
CA VAL A 43 -9.78 -9.29 -4.94
C VAL A 43 -8.68 -9.40 -6.00
N LEU A 44 -7.95 -8.31 -6.25
CA LEU A 44 -6.82 -8.33 -7.17
C LEU A 44 -5.70 -9.25 -6.67
N LEU A 45 -5.34 -9.22 -5.38
CA LEU A 45 -4.36 -10.17 -4.84
C LEU A 45 -4.79 -11.63 -5.00
N PHE A 46 -6.08 -11.93 -4.79
CA PHE A 46 -6.63 -13.26 -4.99
C PHE A 46 -6.53 -13.67 -6.46
N MET A 47 -6.99 -12.81 -7.38
CA MET A 47 -6.84 -13.06 -8.82
C MET A 47 -5.38 -13.28 -9.22
N PHE A 48 -4.44 -12.54 -8.61
CA PHE A 48 -3.03 -12.66 -8.92
C PHE A 48 -2.52 -14.04 -8.50
N LYS A 49 -2.85 -14.46 -7.27
CA LYS A 49 -2.49 -15.77 -6.74
C LYS A 49 -3.05 -16.93 -7.57
N TRP A 50 -4.27 -16.80 -8.09
CA TRP A 50 -4.95 -17.92 -8.78
C TRP A 50 -4.73 -17.96 -10.29
N TYR A 51 -4.51 -16.82 -10.94
CA TYR A 51 -4.40 -16.75 -12.40
C TYR A 51 -3.01 -16.37 -12.89
N VAL A 52 -2.32 -15.46 -12.18
CA VAL A 52 -1.03 -14.92 -12.63
C VAL A 52 0.14 -15.74 -12.07
N TRP A 53 0.11 -16.05 -10.78
CA TRP A 53 1.18 -16.79 -10.11
C TRP A 53 1.41 -18.20 -10.69
N PRO A 54 0.39 -19.03 -10.98
CA PRO A 54 0.62 -20.37 -11.54
C PRO A 54 1.25 -20.32 -12.94
N LYS A 55 0.95 -19.28 -13.72
CA LYS A 55 1.58 -19.07 -15.03
C LYS A 55 3.01 -18.59 -14.89
N ALA A 56 3.31 -17.74 -13.90
CA ALA A 56 4.67 -17.34 -13.56
C ALA A 56 5.52 -18.54 -13.13
N SER A 57 5.01 -19.39 -12.23
CA SER A 57 5.72 -20.58 -11.75
C SER A 57 5.97 -21.58 -12.88
N PHE A 58 4.96 -21.84 -13.73
CA PHE A 58 5.12 -22.67 -14.92
C PHE A 58 6.25 -22.17 -15.83
N MET A 59 6.34 -20.85 -16.08
CA MET A 59 7.41 -20.30 -16.91
C MET A 59 8.80 -20.40 -16.26
N MET A 60 8.89 -20.28 -14.93
CA MET A 60 10.16 -20.51 -14.21
C MET A 60 10.60 -21.97 -14.28
N GLU A 61 9.68 -22.90 -14.07
CA GLU A 61 9.94 -24.34 -14.18
C GLU A 61 10.32 -24.76 -15.60
N ALA A 62 9.62 -24.22 -16.61
CA ALA A 62 9.91 -24.47 -18.02
C ALA A 62 11.30 -23.96 -18.43
N LYS A 63 11.76 -22.83 -17.87
CA LYS A 63 13.12 -22.33 -18.10
C LYS A 63 14.18 -23.31 -17.57
N ILE A 64 14.00 -23.81 -16.35
CA ILE A 64 14.91 -24.78 -15.72
C ILE A 64 14.96 -26.08 -16.51
N LEU A 65 13.80 -26.54 -17.02
CA LEU A 65 13.70 -27.70 -17.91
C LEU A 65 14.43 -27.48 -19.23
N LEU A 66 14.25 -26.33 -19.90
CA LEU A 66 14.95 -26.03 -21.16
C LEU A 66 16.47 -25.97 -21.00
N GLU A 67 16.97 -25.46 -19.86
CA GLU A 67 18.41 -25.42 -19.55
C GLU A 67 19.00 -26.83 -19.30
N GLY A 68 18.17 -27.83 -18.97
CA GLY A 68 18.59 -29.20 -18.67
C GLY A 68 18.47 -30.22 -19.81
N MET A 69 17.99 -29.82 -21.00
CA MET A 69 17.54 -30.78 -22.02
C MET A 69 18.32 -30.73 -23.33
N ASN A 70 19.40 -31.52 -23.39
CA ASN A 70 20.17 -31.75 -24.61
C ASN A 70 19.55 -32.81 -25.57
N ASN A 71 18.47 -33.52 -25.19
CA ASN A 71 17.98 -34.71 -25.93
C ASN A 71 16.46 -34.79 -26.15
N MET A 72 15.72 -33.67 -26.10
CA MET A 72 14.27 -33.69 -26.32
C MET A 72 13.94 -33.81 -27.82
N PRO A 73 12.94 -34.62 -28.24
CA PRO A 73 12.48 -34.66 -29.62
C PRO A 73 12.00 -33.27 -30.10
N MET A 74 12.36 -32.87 -31.32
CA MET A 74 12.01 -31.54 -31.87
C MET A 74 10.52 -31.23 -31.84
N ALA A 75 9.65 -32.23 -31.99
CA ALA A 75 8.20 -32.04 -31.90
C ALA A 75 7.73 -31.65 -30.48
N GLN A 76 8.35 -32.22 -29.43
CA GLN A 76 8.05 -31.86 -28.04
C GLN A 76 8.59 -30.48 -27.70
N LEU A 77 9.81 -30.16 -28.17
CA LEU A 77 10.39 -28.82 -28.08
C LEU A 77 9.51 -27.75 -28.74
N ALA A 78 8.99 -28.02 -29.94
CA ALA A 78 8.11 -27.09 -30.65
C ALA A 78 6.76 -26.90 -29.93
N ALA A 79 6.17 -27.97 -29.39
CA ALA A 79 4.93 -27.90 -28.62
C ALA A 79 5.12 -27.10 -27.32
N MET A 80 6.22 -27.37 -26.57
CA MET A 80 6.56 -26.62 -25.36
C MET A 80 6.85 -25.15 -25.67
N ALA A 81 7.61 -24.85 -26.72
CA ALA A 81 7.89 -23.48 -27.13
C ALA A 81 6.60 -22.72 -27.48
N SER A 82 5.65 -23.37 -28.16
CA SER A 82 4.35 -22.79 -28.46
C SER A 82 3.53 -22.53 -27.20
N GLU A 83 3.47 -23.48 -26.27
CA GLU A 83 2.74 -23.34 -25.00
C GLU A 83 3.34 -22.27 -24.08
N ILE A 84 4.67 -22.18 -24.02
CA ILE A 84 5.40 -21.13 -23.31
C ILE A 84 5.07 -19.77 -23.92
N ASN A 85 5.10 -19.64 -25.26
CA ASN A 85 4.85 -18.38 -25.93
C ASN A 85 3.41 -17.87 -25.67
N THR A 86 2.41 -18.75 -25.82
CA THR A 86 1.01 -18.39 -25.52
C THR A 86 0.82 -18.06 -24.03
N SER A 87 1.45 -18.81 -23.13
CA SER A 87 1.41 -18.54 -21.69
C SER A 87 2.07 -17.21 -21.32
N MET A 88 3.14 -16.82 -22.02
CA MET A 88 3.85 -15.56 -21.81
C MET A 88 2.98 -14.35 -22.19
N TYR A 89 2.32 -14.38 -23.36
CA TYR A 89 1.42 -13.29 -23.76
C TYR A 89 0.23 -13.17 -22.82
N PHE A 90 -0.38 -14.29 -22.44
CA PHE A 90 -1.53 -14.28 -21.54
C PHE A 90 -1.14 -13.80 -20.14
N PHE A 91 0.00 -14.25 -19.61
CA PHE A 91 0.57 -13.76 -18.36
C PHE A 91 0.83 -12.25 -18.42
N GLY A 92 1.51 -11.78 -19.49
CA GLY A 92 1.83 -10.37 -19.67
C GLY A 92 0.57 -9.50 -19.71
N PHE A 93 -0.44 -9.93 -20.45
CA PHE A 93 -1.74 -9.26 -20.51
C PHE A 93 -2.39 -9.17 -19.11
N LEU A 94 -2.52 -10.30 -18.41
CA LEU A 94 -3.12 -10.33 -17.07
C LEU A 94 -2.35 -9.44 -16.10
N LEU A 95 -1.02 -9.53 -16.06
CA LEU A 95 -0.18 -8.72 -15.19
C LEU A 95 -0.39 -7.22 -15.44
N VAL A 96 -0.35 -6.79 -16.71
CA VAL A 96 -0.54 -5.38 -17.08
C VAL A 96 -1.95 -4.91 -16.72
N SER A 97 -3.00 -5.68 -17.01
CA SER A 97 -4.37 -5.34 -16.63
C SER A 97 -4.52 -5.18 -15.11
N MET A 98 -3.91 -6.07 -14.33
CA MET A 98 -3.97 -6.00 -12.87
C MET A 98 -3.20 -4.80 -12.31
N LEU A 99 -2.04 -4.47 -12.88
CA LEU A 99 -1.28 -3.27 -12.51
C LEU A 99 -2.07 -1.99 -12.81
N ILE A 100 -2.74 -1.92 -13.97
CA ILE A 100 -3.60 -0.79 -14.35
C ILE A 100 -4.79 -0.68 -13.38
N LEU A 101 -5.50 -1.77 -13.12
CA LEU A 101 -6.63 -1.79 -12.19
C LEU A 101 -6.20 -1.37 -10.78
N GLN A 102 -5.05 -1.86 -10.32
CA GLN A 102 -4.51 -1.49 -9.01
C GLN A 102 -4.09 -0.02 -8.96
N LEU A 103 -3.50 0.52 -10.03
CA LEU A 103 -3.17 1.93 -10.13
C LEU A 103 -4.41 2.82 -10.09
N ILE A 104 -5.47 2.44 -10.82
CA ILE A 104 -6.76 3.14 -10.83
C ILE A 104 -7.39 3.07 -9.44
N ASN A 105 -7.49 1.87 -8.85
CA ASN A 105 -8.01 1.64 -7.49
C ASN A 105 -7.27 2.52 -6.48
N TYR A 106 -5.95 2.47 -6.47
CA TYR A 106 -5.11 3.24 -5.57
C TYR A 106 -5.30 4.75 -5.75
N THR A 107 -5.20 5.24 -7.00
CA THR A 107 -5.29 6.67 -7.31
C THR A 107 -6.66 7.22 -6.96
N PHE A 108 -7.73 6.51 -7.34
CA PHE A 108 -9.10 6.94 -7.13
C PHE A 108 -9.43 7.05 -5.64
N PHE A 109 -9.28 5.96 -4.88
CA PHE A 109 -9.66 5.97 -3.47
C PHE A 109 -8.73 6.82 -2.61
N LYS A 110 -7.41 6.77 -2.82
CA LYS A 110 -6.50 7.65 -2.06
C LYS A 110 -6.74 9.12 -2.43
N GLY A 111 -7.02 9.43 -3.69
CA GLY A 111 -7.44 10.76 -4.14
C GLY A 111 -8.69 11.25 -3.39
N LEU A 112 -9.76 10.45 -3.35
CA LEU A 112 -10.99 10.76 -2.63
C LEU A 112 -10.78 10.93 -1.12
N ILE A 113 -9.96 10.07 -0.50
CA ILE A 113 -9.67 10.13 0.94
C ILE A 113 -8.92 11.43 1.27
N TRP A 114 -7.85 11.73 0.55
CA TRP A 114 -7.01 12.89 0.85
C TRP A 114 -7.67 14.20 0.50
N THR A 115 -8.42 14.28 -0.60
CA THR A 115 -9.19 15.48 -0.94
C THR A 115 -10.25 15.79 0.11
N ARG A 116 -10.89 14.76 0.67
CA ARG A 116 -11.83 14.90 1.79
C ARG A 116 -11.15 15.35 3.08
N ILE A 117 -10.01 14.77 3.43
CA ILE A 117 -9.23 15.18 4.61
C ILE A 117 -8.80 16.65 4.48
N PHE A 118 -8.30 17.05 3.32
CA PHE A 118 -7.79 18.40 3.06
C PHE A 118 -8.87 19.42 2.64
N LYS A 119 -10.10 18.98 2.35
CA LYS A 119 -11.21 19.79 1.81
C LYS A 119 -10.88 20.46 0.47
N ILE A 120 -10.27 19.70 -0.44
CA ILE A 120 -9.90 20.14 -1.80
C ILE A 120 -10.84 19.45 -2.82
N LYS A 121 -11.11 20.08 -3.96
CA LYS A 121 -11.90 19.46 -5.04
C LYS A 121 -11.08 18.37 -5.75
N TYR A 122 -11.68 17.21 -6.01
CA TYR A 122 -11.08 16.15 -6.82
C TYR A 122 -11.69 16.14 -8.22
N ASP A 123 -10.94 16.61 -9.21
CA ASP A 123 -11.33 16.59 -10.62
C ASP A 123 -10.45 15.64 -11.44
N ILE A 124 -10.79 15.43 -12.71
CA ILE A 124 -10.04 14.53 -13.60
C ILE A 124 -8.57 14.98 -13.74
N LYS A 125 -8.31 16.30 -13.76
CA LYS A 125 -6.94 16.84 -13.81
C LYS A 125 -6.14 16.47 -12.55
N SER A 126 -6.77 16.52 -11.38
CA SER A 126 -6.17 16.06 -10.12
C SER A 126 -5.97 14.56 -10.11
N PHE A 127 -6.93 13.78 -10.62
CA PHE A 127 -6.79 12.33 -10.77
C PHE A 127 -5.57 11.96 -11.62
N LEU A 128 -5.44 12.52 -12.83
CA LEU A 128 -4.33 12.24 -13.74
C LEU A 128 -2.98 12.65 -13.13
N ARG A 129 -2.93 13.78 -12.41
CA ARG A 129 -1.70 14.21 -11.72
C ARG A 129 -1.30 13.24 -10.62
N VAL A 130 -2.26 12.79 -9.81
CA VAL A 130 -2.01 11.82 -8.74
C VAL A 130 -1.61 10.47 -9.33
N ALA A 131 -2.26 10.03 -10.42
CA ALA A 131 -1.91 8.82 -11.15
C ALA A 131 -0.46 8.86 -11.63
N LEU A 132 -0.09 9.91 -12.38
CA LEU A 132 1.25 10.06 -12.93
C LEU A 132 2.31 10.13 -11.83
N PHE A 133 2.04 10.88 -10.76
CA PHE A 133 2.95 10.95 -9.62
C PHE A 133 3.13 9.59 -8.94
N ASN A 134 2.03 8.86 -8.72
CA ASN A 134 2.07 7.51 -8.16
C ASN A 134 2.82 6.53 -9.06
N VAL A 135 2.69 6.62 -10.39
CA VAL A 135 3.45 5.80 -11.34
C VAL A 135 4.95 6.07 -11.19
N ILE A 136 5.38 7.34 -11.24
CA ILE A 136 6.80 7.69 -11.14
C ILE A 136 7.39 7.19 -9.81
N ILE A 137 6.67 7.41 -8.71
CA ILE A 137 7.10 6.96 -7.39
C ILE A 137 7.11 5.43 -7.28
N SER A 138 6.12 4.74 -7.85
CA SER A 138 6.06 3.27 -7.84
C SER A 138 7.18 2.64 -8.65
N VAL A 139 7.51 3.19 -9.82
CA VAL A 139 8.63 2.72 -10.65
C VAL A 139 9.95 2.92 -9.91
N PHE A 140 10.16 4.08 -9.28
CA PHE A 140 11.35 4.34 -8.48
C PHE A 140 11.49 3.33 -7.34
N PHE A 141 10.42 3.04 -6.61
CA PHE A 141 10.47 2.08 -5.49
C PHE A 141 10.54 0.62 -5.91
N MET A 142 9.86 0.22 -6.99
CA MET A 142 10.02 -1.13 -7.53
C MET A 142 11.45 -1.35 -8.04
N GLY A 143 12.07 -0.34 -8.65
CA GLY A 143 13.49 -0.38 -9.02
C GLY A 143 14.40 -0.53 -7.79
N ALA A 144 14.13 0.21 -6.71
CA ALA A 144 14.89 0.06 -5.47
C ALA A 144 14.71 -1.32 -4.82
N LEU A 145 13.49 -1.86 -4.81
CA LEU A 145 13.21 -3.22 -4.33
C LEU A 145 13.91 -4.29 -5.16
N TYR A 146 13.89 -4.15 -6.49
CA TYR A 146 14.61 -5.04 -7.40
C TYR A 146 16.11 -5.01 -7.13
N PHE A 147 16.69 -3.83 -6.92
CA PHE A 147 18.09 -3.68 -6.55
C PHE A 147 18.38 -4.38 -5.22
N VAL A 148 17.59 -4.15 -4.17
CA VAL A 148 17.77 -4.85 -2.89
C VAL A 148 17.67 -6.37 -3.06
N ALA A 149 16.69 -6.86 -3.81
CA ALA A 149 16.53 -8.28 -4.07
C ALA A 149 17.72 -8.89 -4.85
N TRP A 150 18.32 -8.12 -5.76
CA TRP A 150 19.49 -8.55 -6.53
C TRP A 150 20.77 -8.69 -5.69
N PHE A 151 20.95 -7.83 -4.69
CA PHE A 151 22.17 -7.81 -3.85
C PHE A 151 22.08 -8.68 -2.59
N VAL A 152 20.87 -9.12 -2.19
CA VAL A 152 20.67 -9.95 -1.01
C VAL A 152 20.76 -11.43 -1.38
N ILE A 153 21.79 -12.11 -0.86
CA ILE A 153 22.18 -13.46 -1.28
C ILE A 153 21.38 -14.58 -0.56
N GLY A 154 20.53 -14.26 0.43
CA GLY A 154 19.78 -15.26 1.20
C GLY A 154 18.32 -14.91 1.45
N GLU A 155 17.44 -15.92 1.41
CA GLU A 155 16.00 -15.78 1.63
C GLU A 155 15.67 -15.15 3.00
N VAL A 156 16.39 -15.53 4.06
CA VAL A 156 16.19 -14.98 5.41
C VAL A 156 16.53 -13.48 5.46
N GLN A 157 17.59 -13.06 4.78
CA GLN A 157 17.99 -11.65 4.69
C GLN A 157 16.99 -10.85 3.84
N LEU A 158 16.43 -11.45 2.80
CA LEU A 158 15.39 -10.84 1.97
C LEU A 158 14.12 -10.61 2.78
N VAL A 159 13.66 -11.63 3.52
CA VAL A 159 12.48 -11.53 4.41
C VAL A 159 12.69 -10.46 5.47
N PHE A 160 13.87 -10.42 6.12
CA PHE A 160 14.17 -9.40 7.12
C PHE A 160 14.21 -7.99 6.51
N SER A 161 14.81 -7.85 5.32
CA SER A 161 14.84 -6.58 4.58
C SER A 161 13.43 -6.12 4.23
N LEU A 162 12.57 -7.03 3.74
CA LEU A 162 11.16 -6.74 3.45
C LEU A 162 10.40 -6.32 4.72
N PHE A 163 10.66 -6.95 5.87
CA PHE A 163 9.99 -6.61 7.12
C PHE A 163 10.31 -5.19 7.61
N ILE A 164 11.56 -4.74 7.43
CA ILE A 164 11.98 -3.37 7.77
C ILE A 164 11.50 -2.36 6.72
N LEU A 165 11.57 -2.73 5.45
CA LEU A 165 11.24 -1.81 4.35
C LEU A 165 9.74 -1.65 4.15
N LEU A 166 8.91 -2.64 4.47
CA LEU A 166 7.46 -2.60 4.23
C LEU A 166 6.76 -1.44 4.97
N PRO A 167 6.98 -1.19 6.28
CA PRO A 167 6.46 0.00 6.96
C PRO A 167 6.92 1.31 6.30
N PHE A 168 8.17 1.34 5.85
CA PHE A 168 8.73 2.49 5.15
C PHE A 168 8.04 2.72 3.80
N PHE A 169 7.78 1.67 3.02
CA PHE A 169 7.00 1.77 1.79
C PHE A 169 5.58 2.26 2.05
N ILE A 170 4.89 1.72 3.05
CA ILE A 170 3.53 2.17 3.42
C ILE A 170 3.52 3.67 3.75
N HIS A 171 4.53 4.15 4.49
CA HIS A 171 4.73 5.57 4.77
C HIS A 171 4.93 6.39 3.49
N LEU A 172 5.84 5.97 2.62
CA LEU A 172 6.16 6.65 1.38
C LEU A 172 4.96 6.72 0.43
N PHE A 173 4.20 5.63 0.28
CA PHE A 173 3.01 5.58 -0.55
C PHE A 173 1.90 6.50 -0.04
N ASN A 174 1.66 6.53 1.28
CA ASN A 174 0.71 7.47 1.85
C ASN A 174 1.17 8.92 1.64
N THR A 175 2.46 9.20 1.84
CA THR A 175 3.05 10.53 1.69
C THR A 175 3.03 11.00 0.23
N SER A 176 3.29 10.12 -0.74
CA SER A 176 3.27 10.45 -2.16
C SER A 176 1.88 10.88 -2.61
N SER A 177 0.85 10.14 -2.18
CA SER A 177 -0.54 10.46 -2.48
C SER A 177 -0.98 11.80 -1.89
N VAL A 178 -0.60 12.10 -0.64
CA VAL A 178 -0.91 13.43 -0.05
C VAL A 178 -0.20 14.55 -0.79
N ALA A 179 1.09 14.36 -1.10
CA ALA A 179 1.89 15.37 -1.76
C ALA A 179 1.31 15.72 -3.15
N ALA A 180 0.89 14.70 -3.90
CA ALA A 180 0.26 14.87 -5.21
C ALA A 180 -1.12 15.54 -5.13
N VAL A 181 -1.96 15.15 -4.15
CA VAL A 181 -3.30 15.71 -3.97
C VAL A 181 -3.27 17.18 -3.53
N THR A 182 -2.30 17.56 -2.69
CA THR A 182 -2.26 18.90 -2.10
C THR A 182 -1.43 19.91 -2.90
N ALA A 183 -0.64 19.47 -3.88
CA ALA A 183 0.19 20.35 -4.70
C ALA A 183 -0.53 20.82 -5.96
N LYS A 184 -0.24 22.05 -6.40
CA LYS A 184 -0.79 22.63 -7.64
C LYS A 184 -0.08 22.13 -8.91
N SER A 185 1.15 21.63 -8.79
CA SER A 185 1.97 21.12 -9.90
C SER A 185 2.76 19.88 -9.49
N LEU A 186 3.25 19.10 -10.46
CA LEU A 186 4.08 17.91 -10.21
C LEU A 186 5.40 18.25 -9.50
N GLY A 187 6.09 19.32 -9.92
CA GLY A 187 7.29 19.79 -9.22
C GLY A 187 7.02 20.19 -7.77
N GLY A 188 5.86 20.83 -7.51
CA GLY A 188 5.39 21.12 -6.16
C GLY A 188 5.09 19.84 -5.36
N ALA A 189 4.57 18.80 -6.01
CA ALA A 189 4.32 17.50 -5.38
C ALA A 189 5.63 16.83 -4.97
N PHE A 190 6.66 16.80 -5.83
CA PHE A 190 7.98 16.27 -5.48
C PHE A 190 8.60 16.99 -4.29
N LYS A 191 8.62 18.33 -4.31
CA LYS A 191 9.20 19.12 -3.20
C LYS A 191 8.50 18.81 -1.88
N ARG A 192 7.17 18.68 -1.88
CA ARG A 192 6.38 18.31 -0.69
C ARG A 192 6.62 16.86 -0.27
N PHE A 193 6.70 15.95 -1.23
CA PHE A 193 7.00 14.54 -1.00
C PHE A 193 8.33 14.40 -0.29
N PHE A 194 9.44 14.91 -0.84
CA PHE A 194 10.76 14.78 -0.21
C PHE A 194 10.83 15.43 1.18
N LYS A 195 10.25 16.64 1.35
CA LYS A 195 10.18 17.34 2.65
C LYS A 195 9.39 16.56 3.71
N THR A 196 8.40 15.77 3.30
CA THR A 196 7.54 15.02 4.24
C THR A 196 8.04 13.60 4.46
N ALA A 197 8.43 12.92 3.38
CA ALA A 197 8.84 11.53 3.36
C ALA A 197 10.12 11.31 4.17
N PHE A 198 11.15 12.14 3.94
CA PHE A 198 12.48 11.92 4.51
C PHE A 198 12.74 12.83 5.71
N ALA A 199 12.53 14.15 5.57
CA ALA A 199 12.85 15.10 6.64
C ALA A 199 11.92 14.98 7.86
N ARG A 200 10.82 14.23 7.75
CA ARG A 200 9.79 14.11 8.80
C ARG A 200 9.33 12.69 9.05
N ILE A 201 10.13 11.71 8.68
CA ILE A 201 9.87 10.29 8.95
C ILE A 201 9.57 10.02 10.43
N TYR A 202 10.22 10.77 11.35
CA TYR A 202 10.02 10.66 12.79
C TYR A 202 8.57 10.93 13.24
N LEU A 203 7.80 11.72 12.47
CA LEU A 203 6.39 12.00 12.80
C LEU A 203 5.48 10.79 12.61
N PHE A 204 5.96 9.76 11.91
CA PHE A 204 5.24 8.53 11.63
C PHE A 204 5.57 7.41 12.62
N ILE A 205 6.66 7.55 13.39
CA ILE A 205 7.05 6.60 14.44
C ILE A 205 5.91 6.42 15.45
N LEU A 206 5.33 7.52 15.94
CA LEU A 206 4.27 7.47 16.95
C LEU A 206 3.02 6.71 16.48
N PRO A 207 2.42 6.99 15.30
CA PRO A 207 1.39 6.13 14.73
C PRO A 207 1.82 4.65 14.66
N PHE A 208 2.99 4.35 14.11
CA PHE A 208 3.45 2.96 14.00
C PHE A 208 3.59 2.27 15.37
N PHE A 209 4.04 2.96 16.42
CA PHE A 209 4.04 2.38 17.76
C PHE A 209 2.62 2.15 18.30
N LEU A 210 1.68 3.06 18.02
CA LEU A 210 0.29 2.90 18.42
C LEU A 210 -0.39 1.72 17.70
N ILE A 211 -0.07 1.44 16.43
CA ILE A 211 -0.61 0.24 15.76
C ILE A 211 -0.10 -1.04 16.43
N LEU A 212 1.17 -1.07 16.83
CA LEU A 212 1.74 -2.23 17.52
C LEU A 212 1.09 -2.45 18.89
N ILE A 213 0.87 -1.38 19.65
CA ILE A 213 0.15 -1.43 20.93
C ILE A 213 -1.29 -1.90 20.72
N LEU A 214 -2.00 -1.36 19.73
CA LEU A 214 -3.38 -1.74 19.43
C LEU A 214 -3.47 -3.22 19.02
N LEU A 215 -2.53 -3.67 18.19
CA LEU A 215 -2.43 -5.07 17.76
C LEU A 215 -2.15 -5.99 18.95
N PHE A 216 -1.21 -5.61 19.82
CA PHE A 216 -0.90 -6.35 21.04
C PHE A 216 -2.11 -6.46 21.97
N VAL A 217 -2.82 -5.35 22.24
CA VAL A 217 -4.04 -5.34 23.06
C VAL A 217 -5.12 -6.21 22.44
N LEU A 218 -5.35 -6.13 21.12
CA LEU A 218 -6.32 -6.98 20.42
C LEU A 218 -5.95 -8.46 20.55
N ILE A 219 -4.68 -8.83 20.37
CA ILE A 219 -4.21 -10.21 20.56
C ILE A 219 -4.47 -10.67 22.00
N GLN A 220 -4.16 -9.87 23.02
CA GLN A 220 -4.39 -10.22 24.42
C GLN A 220 -5.88 -10.40 24.74
N ILE A 221 -6.73 -9.46 24.29
CA ILE A 221 -8.19 -9.56 24.42
C ILE A 221 -8.69 -10.84 23.74
N MET A 222 -8.14 -11.20 22.58
CA MET A 222 -8.55 -12.38 21.85
C MET A 222 -8.12 -13.70 22.51
N ILE A 223 -6.89 -13.75 23.06
CA ILE A 223 -6.43 -14.90 23.86
C ILE A 223 -7.34 -15.10 25.08
N PHE A 224 -7.79 -14.01 25.68
CA PHE A 224 -8.66 -14.05 26.85
C PHE A 224 -10.10 -14.48 26.51
N ILE A 225 -10.64 -14.04 25.37
CA ILE A 225 -12.06 -14.24 25.05
C ILE A 225 -12.35 -15.64 24.48
N ARG A 226 -11.45 -16.32 23.75
CA ARG A 226 -11.59 -17.69 23.16
C ARG A 226 -12.94 -18.07 22.48
N PHE A 227 -13.89 -17.15 22.32
CA PHE A 227 -15.31 -17.46 22.06
C PHE A 227 -15.72 -17.33 20.58
N LEU A 228 -14.89 -16.72 19.74
CA LEU A 228 -15.24 -16.43 18.34
C LEU A 228 -14.61 -17.44 17.37
N PRO A 229 -15.26 -17.74 16.23
CA PRO A 229 -14.67 -18.49 15.13
C PRO A 229 -13.47 -17.77 14.48
N GLY A 230 -12.51 -18.54 13.98
CA GLY A 230 -11.30 -18.09 13.24
C GLY A 230 -11.54 -16.97 12.22
N THR A 231 -12.63 -17.10 11.44
CA THR A 231 -13.01 -16.18 10.37
C THR A 231 -13.58 -14.85 10.86
N LEU A 232 -14.33 -14.85 11.97
CA LEU A 232 -14.86 -13.62 12.57
C LEU A 232 -13.73 -12.76 13.16
N TYR A 233 -12.66 -13.37 13.67
CA TYR A 233 -11.48 -12.64 14.12
C TYR A 233 -10.79 -11.87 13.00
N PHE A 234 -10.61 -12.49 11.84
CA PHE A 234 -9.98 -11.83 10.69
C PHE A 234 -10.77 -10.59 10.26
N PHE A 235 -12.10 -10.69 10.26
CA PHE A 235 -12.98 -9.58 9.91
C PHE A 235 -12.88 -8.42 10.92
N LEU A 236 -12.85 -8.72 12.22
CA LEU A 236 -12.66 -7.70 13.26
C LEU A 236 -11.28 -7.04 13.16
N TYR A 237 -10.21 -7.80 12.95
CA TYR A 237 -8.87 -7.26 12.72
C TYR A 237 -8.84 -6.31 11.52
N LEU A 238 -9.46 -6.71 10.41
CA LEU A 238 -9.54 -5.88 9.22
C LEU A 238 -10.28 -4.57 9.49
N ILE A 239 -11.42 -4.61 10.18
CA ILE A 239 -12.18 -3.40 10.54
C ILE A 239 -11.34 -2.46 11.43
N PHE A 240 -10.75 -2.98 12.50
CA PHE A 240 -9.93 -2.16 13.41
C PHE A 240 -8.71 -1.59 12.70
N PHE A 241 -8.05 -2.38 11.85
CA PHE A 241 -6.94 -1.93 11.03
C PHE A 241 -7.37 -0.79 10.11
N ILE A 242 -8.51 -0.90 9.43
CA ILE A 242 -9.01 0.15 8.53
C ILE A 242 -9.36 1.43 9.29
N ILE A 243 -10.05 1.31 10.44
CA ILE A 243 -10.37 2.46 11.30
C ILE A 243 -9.08 3.16 11.75
N TYR A 244 -8.10 2.37 12.19
CA TYR A 244 -6.78 2.87 12.59
C TYR A 244 -6.07 3.56 11.42
N MET A 245 -6.01 2.94 10.24
CA MET A 245 -5.39 3.53 9.05
C MET A 245 -6.07 4.83 8.62
N CYS A 246 -7.39 4.93 8.79
CA CYS A 246 -8.12 6.17 8.55
C CYS A 246 -7.78 7.25 9.57
N TRP A 247 -7.72 6.91 10.86
CA TRP A 247 -7.25 7.84 11.90
C TRP A 247 -5.82 8.31 11.63
N MET A 248 -4.91 7.41 11.26
CA MET A 248 -3.53 7.73 10.91
C MET A 248 -3.47 8.75 9.78
N LYS A 249 -4.30 8.62 8.74
CA LYS A 249 -4.39 9.63 7.67
C LYS A 249 -4.90 10.97 8.16
N CYS A 250 -5.87 11.00 9.08
CA CYS A 250 -6.30 12.24 9.72
C CYS A 250 -5.16 12.88 10.51
N TYR A 251 -4.40 12.09 11.27
CA TYR A 251 -3.20 12.55 11.98
C TYR A 251 -2.16 13.14 11.02
N ILE A 252 -1.82 12.42 9.96
CA ILE A 252 -0.89 12.89 8.91
C ILE A 252 -1.41 14.20 8.29
N GLY A 253 -2.71 14.29 8.01
CA GLY A 253 -3.35 15.49 7.50
C GLY A 253 -3.19 16.70 8.43
N VAL A 254 -3.40 16.52 9.73
CA VAL A 254 -3.19 17.57 10.75
C VAL A 254 -1.72 17.96 10.82
N VAL A 255 -0.81 16.97 10.89
CA VAL A 255 0.63 17.20 10.88
C VAL A 255 1.01 18.07 9.70
N LEU A 256 0.60 17.67 8.48
CA LEU A 256 0.95 18.35 7.24
C LEU A 256 0.37 19.76 7.11
N ARG A 257 -0.84 20.02 7.62
CA ARG A 257 -1.42 21.37 7.64
C ARG A 257 -0.63 22.34 8.51
N LYS A 258 0.00 21.85 9.58
CA LYS A 258 0.86 22.66 10.46
C LYS A 258 2.21 22.98 9.82
N ILE A 259 2.52 22.39 8.67
CA ILE A 259 3.78 22.58 7.94
C ILE A 259 3.53 23.61 6.83
N LYS A 260 4.01 24.84 7.04
CA LYS A 260 4.18 25.81 5.94
C LYS A 260 5.36 25.39 5.06
#